data_AF-A0A812UVQ0-F1
#
_entry.id   AF-A0A812UVQ0-F1
#
_cell.length_a   1.000
_cell.length_b   1.000
_cell.length_c   1.000
_cell.angle_alpha   90.00
_cell.angle_beta   90.00
_cell.angle_gamma   90.00
#
_symmetry.space_group_name_H-M   'P 1'
#
loop_
_entity.id
_entity.type
_entity.pdbx_description
1 polymer ?
#
loop_
_entity_poly.entity_id
_entity_poly.type
_entity_poly.pdbx_seq_one_letter_code
_entity_poly.pdbx_strand_id
1 'polypeptide(L)'
;MDSLVLFVALTPGQFQEFQEKGSCKPDQFSGRFGLRKTAEEAIERSHYFMNWTSWTSFENMYDKKDFVLLKITITARGFLTLMEQDILVRRKPNQYQLHGDLQEQVMEGESLLFQVDKEAFTVS
;
A
#
# COMPACT_ATOMS: atom_id res chain seq x y z
N MET A 1 22.14 5.65 3.76
CA MET A 1 21.67 5.12 2.45
C MET A 1 20.27 5.68 2.29
N ASP A 2 20.07 6.60 1.36
CA ASP A 2 18.80 7.34 1.26
C ASP A 2 17.72 6.40 0.70
N SER A 3 16.87 5.87 1.58
CA SER A 3 15.68 5.11 1.20
C SER A 3 14.44 5.99 1.34
N LEU A 4 13.45 5.75 0.47
CA LEU A 4 12.13 6.36 0.59
C LEU A 4 11.24 5.43 1.40
N VAL A 5 10.80 5.90 2.56
CA VAL A 5 9.80 5.22 3.38
C VAL A 5 8.42 5.73 3.00
N LEU A 6 7.51 4.81 2.73
CA LEU A 6 6.11 5.08 2.47
C LEU A 6 5.22 4.18 3.32
N PHE A 7 3.97 4.58 3.48
CA PHE A 7 2.95 3.87 4.21
C PHE A 7 1.75 3.59 3.31
N VAL A 8 1.20 2.39 3.43
CA VAL A 8 -0.02 1.94 2.76
C VAL A 8 -0.97 1.39 3.80
N ALA A 9 -2.25 1.69 3.68
CA ALA A 9 -3.27 1.03 4.47
C ALA A 9 -3.97 -0.02 3.61
N LEU A 10 -4.14 -1.20 4.19
CA LEU A 10 -4.85 -2.32 3.58
C LEU A 10 -6.14 -2.58 4.35
N THR A 11 -7.17 -3.00 3.64
CA THR A 11 -8.34 -3.60 4.30
C THR A 11 -7.94 -4.92 4.97
N PRO A 12 -8.70 -5.42 5.97
CA PRO A 12 -8.40 -6.70 6.61
C PRO A 12 -8.29 -7.85 5.61
N GLY A 13 -9.14 -7.86 4.57
CA GLY A 13 -9.08 -8.87 3.50
C GLY A 13 -7.83 -8.76 2.63
N GLN A 14 -7.40 -7.55 2.28
CA GLN A 14 -6.13 -7.34 1.54
C GLN A 14 -4.92 -7.76 2.38
N PHE A 15 -4.95 -7.45 3.68
CA PHE A 15 -3.87 -7.85 4.59
C PHE A 15 -3.82 -9.37 4.76
N GLN A 16 -4.97 -10.04 4.90
CA GLN A 16 -5.03 -11.50 4.94
C GLN A 16 -4.47 -12.11 3.65
N GLU A 17 -4.88 -11.62 2.47
CA GLU A 17 -4.35 -12.07 1.19
C GLU A 17 -2.82 -11.88 1.12
N PHE A 18 -2.34 -10.72 1.57
CA PHE A 18 -0.92 -10.41 1.63
C PHE A 18 -0.15 -11.36 2.55
N GLN A 19 -0.69 -11.69 3.71
CA GLN A 19 -0.08 -12.64 4.64
C GLN A 19 -0.03 -14.07 4.08
N GLU A 20 -1.07 -14.50 3.37
CA GLU A 20 -1.17 -15.85 2.81
C GLU A 20 -0.29 -16.04 1.56
N LYS A 21 -0.20 -15.02 0.71
CA LYS A 21 0.41 -15.13 -0.63
C LYS A 21 1.70 -14.34 -0.80
N GLY A 22 2.09 -13.54 0.19
CA GLY A 22 3.16 -12.54 0.05
C GLY A 22 2.83 -11.43 -0.94
N SER A 23 1.56 -11.31 -1.36
CA SER A 23 1.10 -10.27 -2.27
C SER A 23 -0.40 -10.04 -2.15
N CYS A 24 -0.87 -8.83 -2.47
CA CYS A 24 -2.30 -8.52 -2.56
C CYS A 24 -2.61 -7.55 -3.69
N LYS A 25 -3.86 -7.61 -4.17
CA LYS A 25 -4.32 -6.77 -5.27
C LYS A 25 -4.84 -5.42 -4.78
N PRO A 26 -4.67 -4.34 -5.58
CA PRO A 26 -5.31 -3.07 -5.25
C PRO A 26 -6.82 -3.19 -5.37
N ASP A 27 -7.52 -2.19 -4.85
CA ASP A 27 -8.96 -2.06 -5.05
C ASP A 27 -9.31 -2.06 -6.55
N GLN A 28 -10.34 -2.82 -6.93
CA GLN A 28 -10.69 -3.09 -8.33
C GLN A 28 -11.12 -1.84 -9.12
N PHE A 29 -11.68 -0.83 -8.44
CA PHE A 29 -12.13 0.40 -9.09
C PHE A 29 -10.97 1.36 -9.33
N SER A 30 -10.01 1.41 -8.41
CA SER A 30 -8.86 2.31 -8.50
C SER A 30 -7.66 1.73 -9.25
N GLY A 31 -7.49 0.40 -9.23
CA GLY A 31 -6.36 -0.31 -9.84
C GLY A 31 -4.99 0.06 -9.26
N ARG A 32 -4.94 0.67 -8.07
CA ARG A 32 -3.70 1.17 -7.46
C ARG A 32 -3.77 1.27 -5.94
N PHE A 33 -2.62 1.24 -5.28
CA PHE A 33 -2.49 1.60 -3.87
C PHE A 33 -2.10 3.07 -3.70
N GLY A 34 -2.71 3.75 -2.74
CA GLY A 34 -2.33 5.11 -2.36
C GLY A 34 -1.29 5.09 -1.25
N LEU A 35 -0.06 5.50 -1.57
CA LEU A 35 1.05 5.52 -0.61
C LEU A 35 1.31 6.94 -0.07
N ARG A 36 1.69 7.05 1.20
CA ARG A 36 1.98 8.32 1.90
C ARG A 36 3.33 8.32 2.59
N LYS A 37 3.88 9.49 2.87
CA LYS A 37 5.18 9.59 3.56
C LYS A 37 5.07 9.39 5.07
N THR A 38 3.91 9.63 5.66
CA THR A 38 3.69 9.41 7.08
C THR A 38 2.52 8.46 7.33
N ALA A 39 2.53 7.83 8.50
CA ALA A 39 1.47 6.94 8.94
C ALA A 39 0.14 7.70 9.07
N GLU A 40 0.18 8.92 9.61
CA GLU A 40 -0.98 9.77 9.83
C GLU A 40 -1.66 10.16 8.52
N GLU A 41 -0.88 10.55 7.50
CA GLU A 41 -1.41 10.86 6.16
C GLU A 41 -2.05 9.61 5.51
N ALA A 42 -1.51 8.42 5.76
CA ALA A 42 -2.05 7.17 5.25
C ALA A 42 -3.36 6.79 5.96
N ILE A 43 -3.41 6.94 7.28
CA ILE A 43 -4.60 6.76 8.12
C ILE A 43 -5.72 7.70 7.65
N GLU A 44 -5.43 9.00 7.58
CA GLU A 44 -6.39 10.02 7.16
C GLU A 44 -6.97 9.69 5.78
N ARG A 45 -6.10 9.33 4.83
CA ARG A 45 -6.53 9.00 3.46
C ARG A 45 -7.41 7.74 3.40
N SER A 46 -7.18 6.78 4.29
CA SER A 46 -7.93 5.52 4.37
C SER A 46 -9.34 5.75 4.84
N HIS A 47 -9.52 6.62 5.85
CA HIS A 47 -10.84 7.06 6.29
C HIS A 47 -11.63 7.72 5.16
N TYR A 48 -11.00 8.49 4.26
CA TYR A 48 -11.72 9.07 3.12
C TYR A 48 -12.05 8.05 2.01
N PHE A 49 -11.26 6.99 1.82
CA PHE A 49 -11.46 6.03 0.71
C PHE A 49 -12.36 4.87 1.08
N MET A 50 -12.07 4.23 2.22
CA MET A 50 -12.75 3.01 2.65
C MET A 50 -14.17 3.29 3.15
N ASN A 51 -14.47 4.54 3.52
CA ASN A 51 -15.84 4.99 3.78
C ASN A 51 -16.68 5.23 2.51
N TRP A 52 -16.07 5.28 1.30
CA TRP A 52 -16.80 5.54 0.05
C TRP A 52 -17.38 4.27 -0.58
N THR A 53 -16.92 3.07 -0.22
CA THR A 53 -17.55 1.81 -0.65
C THR A 53 -18.83 1.53 0.15
N SER A 54 -19.81 2.43 0.08
CA SER A 54 -21.20 2.12 0.40
C SER A 54 -21.86 1.70 -0.91
N TRP A 55 -22.32 0.45 -1.02
CA TRP A 55 -23.67 0.12 -1.50
C TRP A 55 -23.95 -1.37 -1.73
N THR A 56 -22.96 -2.28 -1.82
CA THR A 56 -23.26 -3.64 -2.37
C THR A 56 -22.49 -4.85 -1.83
N SER A 57 -21.87 -4.82 -0.65
CA SER A 57 -21.35 -6.05 -0.03
C SER A 57 -22.20 -6.43 1.17
N PHE A 58 -23.01 -7.48 0.97
CA PHE A 58 -23.65 -8.24 2.02
C PHE A 58 -22.62 -8.65 3.09
N GLU A 59 -23.05 -8.65 4.36
CA GLU A 59 -22.36 -9.19 5.54
C GLU A 59 -21.27 -8.30 6.16
N ASN A 60 -21.74 -7.42 7.07
CA ASN A 60 -20.93 -6.62 7.99
C ASN A 60 -20.17 -7.54 8.98
N MET A 61 -18.95 -7.94 8.65
CA MET A 61 -18.07 -8.68 9.57
C MET A 61 -16.84 -7.89 10.05
N TYR A 62 -16.59 -6.71 9.49
CA TYR A 62 -15.51 -5.81 9.90
C TYR A 62 -16.07 -4.39 10.08
N ASP A 63 -15.67 -3.70 11.14
CA ASP A 63 -16.04 -2.30 11.30
C ASP A 63 -15.42 -1.51 10.14
N LYS A 64 -16.17 -0.57 9.56
CA LYS A 64 -15.77 0.24 8.38
C LYS A 64 -14.51 1.09 8.60
N LYS A 65 -13.86 0.97 9.76
CA LYS A 65 -12.69 1.69 10.22
C LYS A 65 -11.46 0.82 10.38
N ASP A 66 -11.57 -0.49 10.27
CA ASP A 66 -10.44 -1.38 10.46
C ASP A 66 -9.57 -1.37 9.20
N PHE A 67 -8.34 -0.90 9.35
CA PHE A 67 -7.30 -1.08 8.34
C PHE A 67 -5.97 -1.39 9.00
N VAL A 68 -5.14 -2.10 8.25
CA VAL A 68 -3.79 -2.45 8.66
C VAL A 68 -2.82 -1.58 7.90
N LEU A 69 -2.03 -0.81 8.63
CA LEU A 69 -0.99 0.01 8.05
C LEU A 69 0.29 -0.80 7.88
N LEU A 70 0.84 -0.81 6.67
CA LEU A 70 2.14 -1.39 6.35
C LEU A 70 3.12 -0.31 5.93
N LYS A 71 4.40 -0.52 6.29
CA LYS A 71 5.50 0.34 5.90
C LYS A 71 6.25 -0.28 4.72
N ILE A 72 6.53 0.52 3.70
CA ILE A 72 7.27 0.14 2.50
C ILE A 72 8.58 0.92 2.49
N THR A 73 9.69 0.20 2.39
CA THR A 73 11.02 0.80 2.23
C THR A 73 11.47 0.61 0.80
N ILE A 74 11.60 1.71 0.05
CA ILE A 74 12.04 1.73 -1.35
C ILE A 74 13.49 2.20 -1.41
N THR A 75 14.36 1.43 -2.06
CA THR A 75 15.77 1.81 -2.25
C THR A 75 15.89 2.95 -3.26
N ALA A 76 17.00 3.69 -3.29
CA ALA A 76 17.20 4.73 -4.31
C ALA A 76 17.10 4.18 -5.74
N ARG A 77 17.64 2.97 -5.98
CA ARG A 77 17.50 2.25 -7.25
C ARG A 77 16.04 1.90 -7.51
N GLY A 78 15.36 1.29 -6.52
CA GLY A 78 13.95 0.97 -6.62
C GLY A 78 13.09 2.17 -6.96
N PHE A 79 13.36 3.32 -6.35
CA PHE A 79 12.62 4.53 -6.66
C PHE A 79 12.74 4.92 -8.14
N LEU A 80 13.96 4.91 -8.69
CA LEU A 80 14.19 5.24 -10.10
C LEU A 80 13.57 4.19 -11.04
N THR A 81 13.84 2.91 -10.80
CA THR A 81 13.35 1.80 -11.63
C THR A 81 11.82 1.74 -11.64
N LEU A 82 11.17 1.81 -10.48
CA LEU A 82 9.71 1.72 -10.39
C LEU A 82 9.02 2.94 -10.99
N MET A 83 9.64 4.13 -10.92
CA MET A 83 9.14 5.34 -11.59
C MET A 83 9.28 5.25 -13.10
N GLU A 84 10.39 4.73 -13.62
CA GLU A 84 10.61 4.53 -15.06
C GLU A 84 9.63 3.51 -15.66
N GLN A 85 9.24 2.50 -14.89
CA GLN A 85 8.28 1.47 -15.30
C GLN A 85 6.81 1.86 -15.07
N ASP A 86 6.53 3.10 -14.63
CA ASP A 86 5.19 3.57 -14.23
C ASP A 86 4.50 2.71 -13.14
N ILE A 87 5.27 1.90 -12.41
CA ILE A 87 4.79 1.11 -11.27
C ILE A 87 4.60 2.03 -10.06
N LEU A 88 5.53 2.96 -9.82
CA LEU A 88 5.43 3.97 -8.78
C LEU A 88 5.26 5.34 -9.41
N VAL A 89 4.17 6.03 -9.13
CA VAL A 89 3.90 7.37 -9.67
C VAL A 89 3.78 8.39 -8.56
N ARG A 90 4.69 9.38 -8.54
CA ARG A 90 4.58 10.53 -7.64
C ARG A 90 3.55 11.54 -8.16
N ARG A 91 2.48 11.78 -7.40
CA ARG A 91 1.44 12.76 -7.75
C ARG A 91 1.62 14.11 -7.06
N LYS A 92 2.06 14.10 -5.80
CA LYS A 92 2.35 15.28 -4.98
C LYS A 92 3.59 15.01 -4.12
N PRO A 93 4.18 16.02 -3.45
CA PRO A 93 5.41 15.83 -2.68
C PRO A 93 5.40 14.63 -1.71
N ASN A 94 4.25 14.33 -1.10
CA ASN A 94 4.05 13.24 -0.13
C ASN A 94 3.06 12.15 -0.60
N GLN A 95 2.64 12.17 -1.88
CA GLN A 95 1.60 11.27 -2.37
C GLN A 95 2.10 10.49 -3.56
N TYR A 96 2.11 9.18 -3.41
CA TYR A 96 2.54 8.23 -4.43
C TYR A 96 1.42 7.24 -4.71
N GLN A 97 1.45 6.67 -5.90
CA GLN A 97 0.55 5.61 -6.34
C GLN A 97 1.38 4.42 -6.75
N LEU A 98 1.08 3.25 -6.20
CA LEU A 98 1.65 1.98 -6.65
C LEU A 98 0.64 1.30 -7.56
N HIS A 99 1.03 1.01 -8.79
CA HIS A 99 0.25 0.30 -9.79
C HIS A 99 0.64 -1.18 -9.78
N GLY A 100 -0.36 -2.06 -9.95
CA GLY A 100 -0.18 -3.50 -9.83
C GLY A 100 -0.23 -4.00 -8.39
N ASP A 101 0.13 -5.27 -8.21
CA ASP A 101 0.00 -5.98 -6.94
C ASP A 101 1.07 -5.50 -5.95
N LEU A 102 0.68 -5.32 -4.69
CA LEU A 102 1.61 -5.04 -3.61
C LEU A 102 2.25 -6.36 -3.20
N GLN A 103 3.53 -6.55 -3.52
CA GLN A 103 4.33 -7.73 -3.17
C GLN A 103 5.13 -7.46 -1.89
N GLU A 104 5.47 -8.52 -1.15
CA GLU A 104 6.29 -8.43 0.06
C GLU A 104 7.67 -7.83 -0.22
N GLN A 105 8.25 -8.19 -1.36
CA GLN A 105 9.49 -7.63 -1.85
C GLN A 105 9.49 -7.64 -3.38
N VAL A 106 10.21 -6.70 -3.98
CA VAL A 106 10.46 -6.70 -5.43
C VAL A 106 11.95 -6.59 -5.68
N MET A 107 12.45 -7.52 -6.50
CA MET A 107 13.84 -7.63 -6.89
C MET A 107 13.99 -7.39 -8.39
N GLU A 108 15.09 -6.76 -8.80
CA GLU A 108 15.55 -6.71 -10.18
C GLU A 108 16.90 -7.43 -10.26
N GLY A 109 16.88 -8.68 -10.73
CA GLY A 109 18.01 -9.59 -10.56
C GLY A 109 18.28 -9.82 -9.07
N GLU A 110 19.49 -9.49 -8.62
CA GLU A 110 19.90 -9.60 -7.21
C GLU A 110 19.68 -8.29 -6.42
N SER A 111 19.14 -7.24 -7.05
CA SER A 111 18.99 -5.93 -6.42
C SER A 111 17.58 -5.71 -5.86
N LEU A 112 17.49 -5.39 -4.57
CA LEU A 112 16.23 -5.04 -3.92
C LEU A 112 15.73 -3.66 -4.39
N LEU A 113 14.52 -3.63 -4.95
CA LEU A 113 13.83 -2.40 -5.32
C LEU A 113 13.01 -1.87 -4.14
N PHE A 114 12.16 -2.71 -3.56
CA PHE A 114 11.46 -2.37 -2.34
C PHE A 114 11.15 -3.61 -1.51
N GLN A 115 10.92 -3.38 -0.22
CA GLN A 115 10.40 -4.36 0.73
C GLN A 115 9.27 -3.77 1.55
N VAL A 116 8.35 -4.62 1.97
CA VAL A 116 7.30 -4.30 2.93
C VAL A 116 7.74 -4.80 4.30
N ASP A 117 7.84 -3.88 5.26
CA ASP A 117 8.11 -4.21 6.65
C ASP A 117 6.82 -4.80 7.25
N LYS A 118 6.91 -6.00 7.86
CA LYS A 118 5.75 -6.73 8.43
C LYS A 118 5.19 -6.13 9.72
N GLU A 119 5.62 -4.93 10.10
CA GLU A 119 5.04 -4.18 11.21
C GLU A 119 3.68 -3.65 10.76
N ALA A 120 2.66 -4.45 11.06
CA ALA A 120 1.26 -4.14 10.86
C ALA A 120 0.74 -3.35 12.06
N PHE A 121 0.25 -2.13 11.83
CA PHE A 121 -0.46 -1.36 12.84
C PHE A 121 -1.96 -1.49 12.58
N THR A 122 -2.68 -2.11 13.50
CA THR A 122 -4.14 -2.04 13.51
C THR A 122 -4.56 -0.68 14.02
N VAL A 123 -5.37 0.04 13.24
CA VAL A 123 -5.94 1.32 13.63
C VAL A 123 -7.44 1.14 13.73
N SER A 124 -8.01 1.44 14.91
CA SER A 124 -9.45 1.34 15.23
C SER A 124 -10.09 2.70 15.50
#